data_AF-A0A4Q3MIZ8-F1
#
_entry.id   AF-A0A4Q3MIZ8-F1
#
_cell.length_a   1.000
_cell.length_b   1.000
_cell.length_c   1.000
_cell.angle_alpha   90.00
_cell.angle_beta   90.00
_cell.angle_gamma   90.00
#
_symmetry.space_group_name_H-M   'P 1'
#
loop_
_entity.id
_entity.type
_entity.pdbx_description
1 polymer ?
#
loop_
_entity_poly.entity_id
_entity_poly.type
_entity_poly.pdbx_seq_one_letter_code
_entity_poly.pdbx_strand_id
1 'polypeptide(L)' 'MPFSTFQDPADLARAPGALEQLWQRIKPIIEEADQQREYDRLVYLVAASALAAHDEEDLIERVWERYWQR' A
#
# COMPACT_ATOMS: atom_id res chain seq x y z
N MET A 1 -4.89 -6.51 11.61
CA MET A 1 -4.17 -5.48 10.82
C MET A 1 -2.96 -6.14 10.19
N PRO A 2 -2.76 -6.07 8.86
CA PRO A 2 -1.72 -6.84 8.17
C PRO A 2 -0.29 -6.36 8.49
N PHE A 3 -0.10 -5.07 8.81
CA PHE A 3 1.20 -4.53 9.23
C PHE A 3 1.67 -5.04 10.61
N SER A 4 0.78 -5.61 11.42
CA SER A 4 1.13 -6.19 12.73
C SER A 4 2.03 -7.43 12.62
N THR A 5 2.27 -7.93 11.41
CA THR A 5 3.17 -9.07 11.14
C THR A 5 4.61 -8.65 10.87
N PHE A 6 4.88 -7.35 10.69
CA PHE A 6 6.23 -6.86 10.48
C PHE A 6 7.04 -6.90 11.77
N GLN A 7 8.25 -7.45 11.67
CA GLN A 7 9.21 -7.53 12.76
C GLN A 7 10.37 -6.55 12.58
N ASP A 8 10.59 -6.07 11.35
CA ASP A 8 11.59 -5.06 11.03
C ASP A 8 11.01 -3.65 11.28
N PRO A 9 11.64 -2.83 12.14
CA PRO A 9 11.26 -1.42 12.34
C PRO A 9 11.24 -0.59 11.05
N ALA A 10 12.09 -0.90 10.08
CA ALA A 10 12.13 -0.21 8.80
C ALA A 10 10.87 -0.50 7.96
N ASP A 11 10.31 -1.70 8.05
CA ASP A 11 9.09 -2.08 7.34
C ASP A 11 7.85 -1.46 8.00
N LEU A 12 7.86 -1.39 9.34
CA LEU A 12 6.83 -0.69 10.12
C LEU A 12 6.78 0.82 9.83
N ALA A 13 7.90 1.44 9.47
CA ALA A 13 7.97 2.86 9.12
C ALA A 13 7.58 3.13 7.66
N ARG A 14 8.07 2.31 6.72
CA ARG A 14 7.89 2.51 5.27
C ARG A 14 6.49 2.18 4.78
N ALA A 15 5.86 1.11 5.30
CA ALA A 15 4.56 0.68 4.81
C ALA A 15 3.43 1.70 5.05
N PRO A 16 3.32 2.37 6.21
CA PRO A 16 2.36 3.46 6.39
C PRO A 16 2.59 4.65 5.45
N GLY A 17 3.86 5.05 5.24
CA GLY A 17 4.21 6.14 4.32
C GLY A 17 3.82 5.83 2.88
N ALA A 18 4.19 4.65 2.39
CA ALA A 18 3.80 4.17 1.06
C ALA A 18 2.27 4.10 0.90
N LEU A 19 1.55 3.56 1.90
CA LEU A 19 0.09 3.47 1.88
C LEU A 19 -0.57 4.85 1.77
N GLU A 20 -0.11 5.83 2.55
CA GLU A 20 -0.66 7.18 2.50
C GLU A 20 -0.44 7.83 1.12
N GLN A 21 0.78 7.74 0.59
CA GLN A 21 1.10 8.28 -0.73
C GLN A 21 0.26 7.65 -1.85
N LEU A 22 0.13 6.32 -1.84
CA LEU A 22 -0.69 5.60 -2.82
C LEU A 22 -2.17 5.97 -2.67
N TRP A 23 -2.67 6.07 -1.45
CA TRP A 23 -4.06 6.42 -1.21
C TRP A 23 -4.39 7.83 -1.67
N GLN A 24 -3.50 8.81 -1.46
CA GLN A 24 -3.69 10.17 -1.98
C GLN A 24 -3.79 10.21 -3.51
N ARG A 25 -3.11 9.29 -4.22
CA ARG A 25 -3.19 9.16 -5.68
C ARG A 25 -4.47 8.45 -6.14
N ILE A 26 -4.93 7.45 -5.40
CA ILE A 26 -6.06 6.58 -5.80
C ILE A 26 -7.41 7.15 -5.33
N LYS A 27 -7.49 7.76 -4.15
CA LYS A 27 -8.75 8.26 -3.60
C LYS A 27 -9.54 9.17 -4.55
N PRO A 28 -8.91 10.12 -5.29
CA PRO A 28 -9.65 11.03 -6.18
C PRO A 28 -10.30 10.36 -7.40
N ILE A 29 -9.87 9.15 -7.75
CA ILE A 29 -10.36 8.41 -8.93
C ILE A 29 -11.36 7.30 -8.56
N ILE A 30 -11.60 7.07 -7.26
CA ILE A 30 -12.54 6.06 -6.76
C ILE A 30 -13.79 6.74 -6.20
N GLU A 31 -14.96 6.26 -6.59
CA GLU A 31 -16.24 6.73 -6.04
C GLU A 31 -16.29 6.53 -4.52
N GLU A 32 -16.89 7.49 -3.80
CA GLU A 32 -16.92 7.49 -2.33
C GLU A 32 -17.46 6.18 -1.74
N ALA A 33 -18.47 5.58 -2.39
CA ALA A 33 -19.06 4.30 -1.97
C ALA A 33 -18.06 3.13 -2.02
N ASP A 34 -17.06 3.20 -2.89
CA ASP A 34 -16.04 2.16 -3.08
C ASP A 34 -14.72 2.46 -2.33
N GLN A 35 -14.55 3.67 -1.79
CA GLN A 35 -13.28 4.11 -1.19
C GLN A 35 -12.81 3.20 -0.06
N GLN A 36 -13.70 2.78 0.84
CA GLN A 36 -13.33 1.90 1.95
C GLN A 36 -12.83 0.54 1.44
N ARG A 37 -13.51 -0.04 0.43
CA ARG A 37 -13.13 -1.32 -0.17
C ARG A 37 -11.76 -1.24 -0.83
N GLU A 38 -11.52 -0.19 -1.61
CA GLU A 38 -10.24 -0.01 -2.30
C GLU A 38 -9.11 0.37 -1.33
N TYR A 39 -9.39 1.13 -0.27
CA TYR A 39 -8.42 1.39 0.80
C TYR A 39 -7.99 0.09 1.47
N ASP A 40 -8.94 -0.75 1.91
CA ASP A 40 -8.63 -2.04 2.54
C ASP A 40 -7.80 -2.94 1.61
N ARG A 41 -8.18 -3.00 0.32
CA ARG A 41 -7.40 -3.70 -0.71
C ARG A 41 -5.97 -3.17 -0.80
N LEU A 42 -5.80 -1.84 -0.80
CA LEU A 42 -4.50 -1.20 -0.87
C LEU A 42 -3.63 -1.54 0.35
N VAL A 43 -4.22 -1.58 1.56
CA VAL A 43 -3.51 -2.01 2.78
C VAL A 43 -2.92 -3.41 2.60
N TYR A 44 -3.70 -4.36 2.06
CA TYR A 44 -3.20 -5.73 1.83
C TYR A 44 -2.12 -5.79 0.74
N LEU A 45 -2.23 -5.00 -0.32
CA LEU A 45 -1.23 -4.95 -1.38
C LEU A 45 0.10 -4.38 -0.88
N VAL A 46 0.07 -3.30 -0.09
CA VAL A 46 1.25 -2.73 0.55
C VAL A 46 1.88 -3.75 1.49
N ALA A 47 1.08 -4.42 2.33
CA ALA A 47 1.60 -5.42 3.25
C ALA A 47 2.27 -6.61 2.53
N ALA A 48 1.66 -7.09 1.45
CA ALA A 48 2.18 -8.20 0.66
C ALA A 48 3.44 -7.84 -0.14
N SER A 49 3.69 -6.55 -0.38
CA SER A 49 4.82 -6.08 -1.20
C SER A 49 5.97 -5.54 -0.35
N ALA A 50 5.73 -5.19 0.91
CA ALA A 50 6.72 -4.61 1.83
C ALA A 50 7.99 -5.46 1.97
N LEU A 51 7.86 -6.78 2.16
CA LEU A 51 9.01 -7.68 2.34
C LEU A 51 9.85 -7.86 1.06
N ALA A 52 9.30 -7.54 -0.11
CA ALA A 52 9.98 -7.68 -1.39
C ALA A 52 10.57 -6.36 -1.91
N ALA A 53 10.24 -5.24 -1.26
CA ALA A 53 10.69 -3.92 -1.67
C ALA A 53 12.04 -3.58 -1.03
N HIS A 54 12.93 -2.95 -1.78
CA HIS A 54 14.23 -2.50 -1.28
C HIS A 54 14.09 -1.28 -0.37
N ASP A 55 13.23 -0.33 -0.75
CA ASP A 55 12.95 0.93 -0.07
C ASP A 55 11.46 1.33 -0.23
N GLU A 56 11.10 2.52 0.27
CA GLU A 56 9.73 3.01 0.19
C GLU A 56 9.29 3.33 -1.25
N GLU A 57 10.21 3.82 -2.09
CA GLU A 57 9.91 4.20 -3.47
C GLU A 57 9.65 2.95 -4.32
N ASP A 58 10.50 1.93 -4.20
CA ASP A 58 10.30 0.59 -4.80
C ASP A 58 8.98 -0.04 -4.32
N LEU A 59 8.62 0.13 -3.04
CA LEU A 59 7.34 -0.35 -2.51
C LEU A 59 6.15 0.33 -3.19
N ILE A 60 6.22 1.65 -3.37
CA ILE A 60 5.16 2.43 -4.04
C ILE A 60 5.03 1.98 -5.50
N GLU A 61 6.12 1.86 -6.24
CA GLU A 61 6.10 1.44 -7.65
C GLU A 61 5.50 0.04 -7.81
N ARG A 62 5.96 -0.94 -7.03
CA ARG A 62 5.45 -2.32 -7.08
C ARG A 62 3.95 -2.40 -6.78
N VAL A 63 3.50 -1.68 -5.76
CA VAL A 63 2.08 -1.69 -5.38
C VAL A 63 1.26 -0.98 -6.45
N TRP A 64 1.76 0.13 -7.00
CA TRP A 64 1.10 0.86 -8.08
C TRP A 64 0.89 0.00 -9.32
N GLU A 65 1.93 -0.70 -9.78
CA GLU A 65 1.82 -1.65 -10.89
C GLU A 65 0.80 -2.76 -10.59
N ARG A 66 0.91 -3.38 -9.42
CA ARG A 66 0.04 -4.49 -9.02
C ARG A 66 -1.42 -4.07 -8.82
N TYR A 67 -1.66 -2.82 -8.43
CA TYR A 67 -3.01 -2.31 -8.23
C TYR A 67 -3.81 -2.27 -9.55
N TRP A 68 -3.11 -1.95 -10.66
CA TRP A 68 -3.68 -1.78 -12.00
C TRP A 68 -3.59 -3.00 -12.92
N GLN A 69 -2.76 -3.99 -12.62
CA GLN A 69 -2.64 -5.25 -13.38
C GLN A 69 -3.84 -6.20 -13.20
N ARG A 70 -5.05 -5.65 -13.29
CA ARG A 70 -6.29 -6.41 -13.18
C ARG A 70 -6.74 -6.96 -14.52
#